data_AF-A0A5C7RC78-F1
#
_entry.id   AF-A0A5C7RC78-F1
#
_cell.length_a   1.000
_cell.length_b   1.000
_cell.length_c   1.000
_cell.angle_alpha   90.00
_cell.angle_beta   90.00
_cell.angle_gamma   90.00
#
_symmetry.space_group_name_H-M   'P 1'
#
loop_
_entity.id
_entity.type
_entity.pdbx_description
1 polymer ?
#
loop_
_entity_poly.entity_id
_entity_poly.type
_entity_poly.pdbx_seq_one_letter_code
_entity_poly.pdbx_strand_id
1 'polypeptide(L)' 'MSSEPVRAEWLNASQLTSTAARRFAEYCQQNFAVVSNQEHFDAELYQQAAKLVIERLEQAATTGEQG' A
#
# COMPACT_ATOMS: atom_id res chain seq x y z
N MET A 1 -14.01 -12.45 -21.43
CA MET A 1 -13.42 -12.68 -20.10
C MET A 1 -13.53 -11.36 -19.35
N SER A 2 -14.28 -11.30 -18.25
CA SER A 2 -14.35 -10.10 -17.41
C SER A 2 -12.99 -9.86 -16.80
N SER A 3 -12.27 -8.84 -17.28
CA SER A 3 -11.09 -8.32 -16.60
C SER A 3 -11.57 -7.46 -15.44
N GLU A 4 -11.88 -8.09 -14.31
CA GLU A 4 -12.04 -7.35 -13.07
C GLU A 4 -10.71 -6.66 -12.76
N PRO A 5 -10.71 -5.35 -12.45
CA PRO A 5 -9.46 -4.67 -12.10
C PRO A 5 -8.90 -5.34 -10.86
N VAL A 6 -7.65 -5.81 -10.92
CA VAL A 6 -7.00 -6.39 -9.74
C VAL A 6 -6.83 -5.27 -8.72
N ARG A 7 -7.69 -5.28 -7.70
CA ARG A 7 -7.71 -4.29 -6.63
C ARG A 7 -6.88 -4.83 -5.47
N ALA A 8 -6.02 -3.99 -4.92
CA ALA A 8 -5.30 -4.32 -3.70
C ALA A 8 -6.23 -4.17 -2.48
N GLU A 9 -7.20 -5.07 -2.35
CA GLU A 9 -8.21 -5.04 -1.27
C GLU A 9 -7.61 -5.23 0.13
N TRP A 10 -6.39 -5.79 0.20
CA TRP A 10 -5.59 -5.91 1.41
C TRP A 10 -5.04 -4.56 1.93
N LEU A 11 -5.10 -3.49 1.13
CA LEU A 11 -4.72 -2.14 1.52
C LEU A 11 -5.95 -1.37 2.00
N ASN A 12 -6.24 -1.42 3.31
CA ASN A 12 -7.31 -0.62 3.90
C ASN A 12 -6.77 0.73 4.43
N ALA A 13 -6.66 1.72 3.54
CA ALA A 13 -6.14 3.04 3.87
C ALA A 13 -6.96 3.77 4.96
N SER A 14 -8.26 3.48 5.10
CA SER A 14 -9.14 4.14 6.06
C SER A 14 -8.81 3.81 7.52
N GLN A 15 -8.09 2.71 7.78
CA GLN A 15 -7.70 2.28 9.13
C GLN A 15 -6.32 2.81 9.55
N LEU A 16 -5.58 3.49 8.67
CA LEU A 16 -4.25 4.03 8.96
C LEU A 16 -4.36 5.37 9.68
N THR A 17 -3.44 5.64 10.59
CA THR A 17 -3.43 6.85 11.44
C THR A 17 -2.61 7.97 10.80
N SER A 18 -1.52 7.61 10.15
CA SER A 18 -0.59 8.49 9.47
C SER A 18 -1.13 8.95 8.12
N THR A 19 -1.18 10.27 7.91
CA THR A 19 -1.48 10.84 6.58
C THR A 19 -0.53 10.32 5.51
N ALA A 20 0.76 10.13 5.84
CA ALA A 20 1.74 9.59 4.91
C ALA A 20 1.44 8.13 4.56
N ALA A 21 1.08 7.30 5.54
CA ALA A 21 0.70 5.91 5.31
C ALA A 21 -0.56 5.80 4.46
N ARG A 22 -1.57 6.66 4.71
CA ARG A 22 -2.79 6.75 3.88
C ARG A 22 -2.46 7.07 2.43
N ARG A 23 -1.67 8.12 2.19
CA ARG A 23 -1.26 8.53 0.83
C ARG A 23 -0.48 7.44 0.11
N PHE A 24 0.42 6.77 0.82
CA PHE A 24 1.17 5.65 0.28
C PHE A 24 0.27 4.46 -0.07
N ALA A 25 -0.72 4.15 0.77
CA ALA A 25 -1.69 3.09 0.52
C ALA A 25 -2.57 3.39 -0.71
N GLU A 26 -3.07 4.63 -0.84
CA GLU A 26 -3.81 5.09 -2.03
C GLU A 26 -2.97 4.95 -3.30
N TYR A 27 -1.69 5.35 -3.23
CA TYR A 27 -0.75 5.17 -4.35
C TYR A 27 -0.57 3.70 -4.71
N CYS A 28 -0.37 2.84 -3.71
CA CYS A 28 -0.19 1.40 -3.95
C CYS A 28 -1.42 0.78 -4.63
N GLN A 29 -2.63 1.18 -4.24
CA GLN A 29 -3.87 0.69 -4.86
C GLN A 29 -3.99 1.11 -6.34
N GLN A 30 -3.62 2.34 -6.67
CA GLN A 30 -3.65 2.83 -8.06
C GLN A 30 -2.54 2.19 -8.90
N ASN A 31 -1.34 2.10 -8.34
CA ASN A 31 -0.17 1.58 -9.02
C ASN A 31 -0.27 0.07 -9.24
N PHE A 32 -0.91 -0.67 -8.32
CA PHE A 32 -1.03 -2.13 -8.39
C PHE A 32 -1.61 -2.59 -9.74
N ALA A 33 -2.66 -1.94 -10.24
CA ALA A 33 -3.27 -2.29 -11.53
C ALA A 33 -2.32 -2.10 -12.73
N VAL A 34 -1.35 -1.19 -12.62
CA VAL A 34 -0.35 -0.92 -13.66
C VAL A 34 0.78 -1.94 -13.59
N VAL A 35 1.28 -2.20 -12.39
CA VAL A 35 2.42 -3.11 -12.20
C VAL A 35 2.00 -4.58 -12.28
N SER A 36 0.75 -4.92 -11.95
CA SER A 36 0.23 -6.29 -12.01
C SER A 36 0.18 -6.89 -13.41
N ASN A 37 0.26 -6.05 -14.45
CA ASN A 37 0.28 -6.49 -15.84
C ASN A 37 1.70 -6.69 -16.39
N GLN A 38 2.74 -6.57 -15.56
CA GLN A 38 4.13 -6.79 -15.97
C GLN A 38 4.51 -8.27 -15.86
N GLU A 39 5.32 -8.77 -16.80
CA GLU A 39 5.66 -10.19 -16.97
C GLU A 39 6.37 -10.82 -15.76
N HIS A 40 7.07 -10.02 -14.96
CA HIS A 40 7.79 -10.46 -13.75
C HIS A 40 7.26 -9.83 -12.47
N PHE A 41 6.00 -9.38 -12.46
CA PHE A 41 5.42 -8.82 -11.25
C PHE A 41 5.10 -9.91 -10.23
N ASP A 42 5.71 -9.80 -9.06
CA ASP A 42 5.39 -10.62 -7.90
C ASP A 42 4.46 -9.85 -6.95
N ALA A 43 3.18 -10.23 -6.98
CA ALA A 43 2.14 -9.60 -6.18
C ALA A 43 2.37 -9.79 -4.67
N GLU A 44 2.92 -10.93 -4.26
CA GLU A 44 3.17 -11.24 -2.85
C GLU A 44 4.33 -10.38 -2.33
N LEU A 45 5.43 -10.31 -3.10
CA LEU A 45 6.57 -9.47 -2.75
C LEU A 45 6.18 -7.98 -2.69
N TYR A 46 5.37 -7.51 -3.64
CA TYR A 46 4.85 -6.15 -3.63
C TYR A 46 4.00 -5.88 -2.38
N GLN A 47 3.13 -6.83 -2.02
CA GLN A 47 2.30 -6.73 -0.82
C GLN A 47 3.15 -6.67 0.45
N GLN A 48 4.15 -7.54 0.59
CA GLN A 48 5.06 -7.54 1.74
C GLN A 48 5.83 -6.23 1.86
N ALA A 49 6.37 -5.73 0.74
CA ALA A 49 7.11 -4.47 0.71
C ALA A 49 6.22 -3.27 1.10
N ALA A 50 5.02 -3.19 0.52
CA ALA A 50 4.07 -2.12 0.84
C ALA A 50 3.64 -2.15 2.31
N LYS A 51 3.40 -3.35 2.86
CA LYS A 51 3.07 -3.52 4.28
C LYS A 51 4.18 -2.99 5.18
N LEU A 52 5.44 -3.35 4.88
CA LEU A 52 6.60 -2.88 5.65
C LEU A 52 6.70 -1.34 5.65
N VAL A 53 6.51 -0.70 4.50
CA VAL A 53 6.54 0.77 4.40
C VAL A 53 5.40 1.39 5.22
N ILE A 54 4.18 0.87 5.11
CA ILE A 54 3.03 1.34 5.88
C ILE A 54 3.28 1.22 7.39
N GLU A 55 3.77 0.08 7.85
CA GLU A 55 4.10 -0.12 9.27
C GLU A 55 5.12 0.92 9.76
N ARG A 56 6.12 1.26 8.95
CA ARG A 56 7.12 2.28 9.32
C ARG A 56 6.53 3.68 9.32
N LEU A 57 5.65 3.99 8.39
CA LEU A 57 4.97 5.29 8.33
C LEU A 57 3.99 5.50 9.49
N GLU A 58 3.33 4.44 9.97
CA GLU A 58 2.50 4.45 11.18
C GLU A 58 3.34 4.61 12.46
N GLN A 59 4.47 3.89 12.55
CA GLN A 59 5.42 4.02 13.66
C GLN A 59 6.04 5.43 13.74
N ALA A 60 6.39 6.01 12.59
CA ALA A 60 6.93 7.36 12.54
C ALA A 60 5.89 8.42 12.97
N ALA A 61 4.63 8.25 12.58
CA ALA A 61 3.55 9.16 12.98
C ALA A 61 3.28 9.12 14.50
N THR A 62 3.44 7.96 15.13
CA THR A 62 3.29 7.83 16.59
C THR A 62 4.51 8.33 17.37
N THR A 63 5.70 8.33 16.75
CA THR A 63 6.93 8.84 17.38
C THR A 63 7.08 10.37 17.24
N GLY A 64 6.44 10.96 16.22
CA GLY A 64 6.49 12.41 15.95
C GLY A 64 5.75 13.31 16.95
N GLU A 65 4.99 12.77 17.90
CA GLU A 65 4.32 13.55 18.96
C GLU A 65 5.22 13.83 20.20
N GLN A 66 6.51 13.49 20.18
CA GLN A 66 7.45 13.75 21.29
C GLN A 66 8.49 14.84 21.02
N GLY A 67 8.31 15.68 19.99
CA GLY A 67 9.23 16.76 19.61
C GLY A 67 8.70 18.15 19.83
#